data_AF-A0A0G4FS36-F1
#
_entry.id   AF-A0A0G4FS36-F1
#
_cell.length_a   1.000
_cell.length_b   1.000
_cell.length_c   1.000
_cell.angle_alpha   90.00
_cell.angle_beta   90.00
_cell.angle_gamma   90.00
#
_symmetry.space_group_name_H-M   'P 1'
#
loop_
_entity.id
_entity.type
_entity.pdbx_description
1 polymer ?
#
loop_
_entity_poly.entity_id
_entity_poly.type
_entity_poly.pdbx_seq_one_letter_code
_entity_poly.pdbx_strand_id
1 'polypeptide(L)'
;MAKSLFSSRTRRLSSVLLAAVVLFSAVLTLADADEGRRLRRIRFRGGGGYGSADALIVMLYVMGIIFGILIVVIIGYKCRSIWLGHSRERRIQPTPTASPPSSGMWRGTYVNRISGTKVTLPTKCLLIFEHDGTVTGAGADADGEFKVKGFYNMTTGMVSWEKRSEGTWGERRVDVTGTFDAARKSISGRYTTWKIPQFAITLHFDEEESAALYLRMRGLMESDLSGGEEDGGNADDQEGGEASSAVLTTTAPTAPPAPMEQPVTTDQETATNGESDTTMVSSSYGGQDRPAVLNNQPVTSSNTPVVITRCGA
;
A
#
# COMPACT_ATOMS: atom_id res chain seq x y z
N MET A 1 -18.66 -1.32 -7.64
CA MET A 1 -19.09 -2.67 -8.09
C MET A 1 -17.85 -3.53 -8.40
N ALA A 2 -16.96 -3.80 -7.44
CA ALA A 2 -15.62 -4.40 -7.68
C ALA A 2 -15.21 -5.43 -6.60
N LYS A 3 -16.12 -6.35 -6.23
CA LYS A 3 -15.90 -7.29 -5.11
C LYS A 3 -15.59 -8.75 -5.49
N SER A 4 -15.59 -9.18 -6.76
CA SER A 4 -15.53 -10.64 -7.05
C SER A 4 -14.26 -11.20 -7.70
N LEU A 5 -13.31 -10.37 -8.18
CA LEU A 5 -12.19 -10.91 -8.96
C LEU A 5 -11.01 -11.47 -8.13
N PHE A 6 -10.89 -11.11 -6.85
CA PHE A 6 -9.76 -11.57 -6.01
C PHE A 6 -9.97 -12.94 -5.35
N SER A 7 -11.22 -13.40 -5.18
CA SER A 7 -11.51 -14.68 -4.51
C SER A 7 -11.26 -15.91 -5.39
N SER A 8 -11.28 -15.76 -6.72
CA SER A 8 -11.18 -16.90 -7.63
C SER A 8 -9.75 -17.39 -7.88
N ARG A 9 -8.72 -16.54 -7.70
CA ARG A 9 -7.34 -16.88 -8.06
C ARG A 9 -6.52 -17.48 -6.91
N THR A 10 -6.79 -17.13 -5.66
CA THR A 10 -6.23 -17.85 -4.50
C THR A 10 -6.67 -19.31 -4.48
N ARG A 11 -7.88 -19.61 -4.97
CA ARG A 11 -8.34 -21.00 -5.17
C ARG A 11 -7.50 -21.77 -6.20
N ARG A 12 -6.96 -21.10 -7.23
CA ARG A 12 -6.16 -21.77 -8.27
C ARG A 12 -4.76 -22.17 -7.78
N LEU A 13 -4.09 -21.33 -7.01
CA LEU A 13 -2.79 -21.71 -6.41
C LEU A 13 -2.96 -22.82 -5.37
N SER A 14 -4.04 -22.77 -4.58
CA SER A 14 -4.39 -23.86 -3.68
C SER A 14 -4.69 -25.16 -4.44
N SER A 15 -5.39 -25.11 -5.59
CA SER A 15 -5.67 -26.32 -6.35
C SER A 15 -4.43 -26.92 -7.01
N VAL A 16 -3.47 -26.10 -7.47
CA VAL A 16 -2.20 -26.59 -8.02
C VAL A 16 -1.37 -27.28 -6.94
N LEU A 17 -1.29 -26.69 -5.75
CA LEU A 17 -0.55 -27.28 -4.63
C LEU A 17 -1.22 -28.56 -4.13
N LEU A 18 -2.55 -28.59 -4.06
CA LEU A 18 -3.33 -29.78 -3.71
C LEU A 18 -3.16 -30.88 -4.77
N ALA A 19 -3.19 -30.53 -6.07
CA ALA A 19 -2.95 -31.47 -7.15
C ALA A 19 -1.53 -32.05 -7.11
N ALA A 20 -0.52 -31.22 -6.81
CA ALA A 20 0.85 -31.67 -6.63
C ALA A 20 0.99 -32.64 -5.43
N VAL A 21 0.33 -32.34 -4.31
CA VAL A 21 0.29 -33.23 -3.14
C VAL A 21 -0.39 -34.56 -3.49
N VAL A 22 -1.54 -34.52 -4.17
CA VAL A 22 -2.28 -35.72 -4.59
C VAL A 22 -1.45 -36.57 -5.56
N LEU A 23 -0.81 -35.96 -6.55
CA LEU A 23 0.11 -36.65 -7.47
C LEU A 23 1.28 -37.28 -6.72
N PHE A 24 1.85 -36.58 -5.74
CA PHE A 24 2.95 -37.11 -4.94
C PHE A 24 2.52 -38.31 -4.09
N SER A 25 1.35 -38.24 -3.45
CA SER A 25 0.78 -39.37 -2.71
C SER A 25 0.46 -40.56 -3.61
N ALA A 26 -0.03 -40.31 -4.84
CA ALA A 26 -0.28 -41.35 -5.83
C ALA A 26 1.02 -42.05 -6.26
N VAL A 27 2.11 -41.32 -6.45
CA VAL A 27 3.41 -41.90 -6.80
C VAL A 27 3.96 -42.76 -5.66
N LEU A 28 3.86 -42.32 -4.40
CA LEU A 28 4.28 -43.11 -3.24
C LEU A 28 3.47 -44.40 -3.09
N THR A 29 2.15 -44.34 -3.29
CA THR A 29 1.29 -45.53 -3.22
C THR A 29 1.52 -46.50 -4.37
N LEU A 30 1.83 -46.01 -5.58
CA LEU A 30 2.24 -46.85 -6.70
C LEU A 30 3.60 -47.53 -6.45
N ALA A 31 4.55 -46.83 -5.86
CA ALA A 31 5.85 -47.41 -5.48
C ALA A 31 5.65 -48.56 -4.47
N ASP A 32 4.86 -48.33 -3.41
CA ASP A 32 4.57 -49.34 -2.39
C ASP A 32 3.79 -50.56 -2.96
N ALA A 33 2.84 -50.30 -3.88
CA ALA A 33 2.07 -51.36 -4.55
C ALA A 33 2.89 -52.22 -5.54
N ASP A 34 3.97 -51.67 -6.12
CA ASP A 34 4.90 -52.44 -6.96
C ASP A 34 5.87 -53.27 -6.11
N GLU A 35 6.36 -52.71 -5.00
CA GLU A 35 7.24 -53.39 -4.03
C GLU A 35 6.57 -54.64 -3.44
N GLY A 36 5.30 -54.52 -3.03
CA GLY A 36 4.52 -55.64 -2.49
C GLY A 36 4.28 -56.79 -3.47
N ARG A 37 4.26 -56.51 -4.78
CA ARG A 37 4.13 -57.54 -5.83
C ARG A 37 5.45 -58.21 -6.19
N ARG A 38 6.58 -57.52 -6.05
CA ARG A 38 7.92 -58.11 -6.22
C ARG A 38 8.30 -59.03 -5.06
N LEU A 39 7.97 -58.67 -3.82
CA LEU A 39 8.30 -59.48 -2.64
C LEU A 39 7.57 -60.84 -2.59
N ARG A 40 6.37 -60.98 -3.18
CA ARG A 40 5.68 -62.27 -3.22
C ARG A 40 6.28 -63.28 -4.21
N ARG A 41 7.11 -62.84 -5.16
CA ARG A 41 7.68 -63.74 -6.18
C ARG A 41 9.05 -64.30 -5.83
N ILE A 42 9.69 -63.83 -4.76
CA ILE A 42 11.06 -64.22 -4.39
C ILE A 42 11.02 -64.94 -3.04
N ARG A 43 10.38 -66.11 -3.01
CA ARG A 43 10.52 -67.05 -1.88
C ARG A 43 11.55 -68.14 -2.14
N PHE A 44 12.38 -68.01 -3.18
CA PHE A 44 13.46 -68.96 -3.44
C PHE A 44 14.80 -68.25 -3.66
N ARG A 45 15.66 -68.45 -2.67
CA ARG A 45 17.06 -68.83 -2.82
C ARG A 45 18.04 -67.75 -3.29
N GLY A 46 18.84 -67.30 -2.32
CA GLY A 46 20.23 -66.94 -2.55
C GLY A 46 20.48 -65.45 -2.45
N GLY A 47 21.22 -65.06 -1.41
CA GLY A 47 21.69 -63.69 -1.21
C GLY A 47 22.46 -63.18 -2.42
N GLY A 48 21.94 -62.14 -3.04
CA GLY A 48 22.66 -61.29 -3.97
C GLY A 48 22.42 -59.87 -3.50
N GLY A 49 23.50 -59.18 -3.12
CA GLY A 49 23.44 -57.83 -2.58
C GLY A 49 22.62 -56.92 -3.48
N TYR A 50 21.44 -56.53 -3.02
CA TYR A 50 20.69 -55.43 -3.60
C TYR A 50 21.60 -54.21 -3.51
N GLY A 51 22.20 -53.89 -4.65
CA GLY A 51 23.30 -52.97 -4.77
C GLY A 51 22.86 -51.58 -4.35
N SER A 52 23.75 -50.91 -3.63
CA SER A 52 23.66 -49.49 -3.24
C SER A 52 23.18 -48.54 -4.36
N ALA A 53 23.28 -48.94 -5.63
CA ALA A 53 22.88 -48.13 -6.78
C ALA A 53 21.36 -47.87 -6.85
N ASP A 54 20.50 -48.87 -6.61
CA ASP A 54 19.05 -48.68 -6.74
C ASP A 54 18.50 -47.73 -5.66
N ALA A 55 19.05 -47.83 -4.44
CA ALA A 55 18.73 -46.91 -3.35
C ALA A 55 19.19 -45.47 -3.65
N LEU A 56 20.36 -45.29 -4.28
CA LEU A 56 20.85 -43.97 -4.68
C LEU A 56 19.96 -43.33 -5.76
N ILE A 57 19.48 -44.12 -6.74
CA ILE A 57 18.59 -43.61 -7.80
C ILE A 57 17.28 -43.10 -7.20
N VAL A 58 16.66 -43.86 -6.31
CA VAL A 58 15.42 -43.44 -5.63
C VAL A 58 15.66 -42.19 -4.80
N MET A 59 16.78 -42.11 -4.08
CA MET A 59 17.13 -40.94 -3.26
C MET A 59 17.32 -39.67 -4.11
N LEU A 60 18.03 -39.76 -5.23
CA LEU A 60 18.22 -38.63 -6.15
C LEU A 60 16.89 -38.14 -6.74
N TYR A 61 15.96 -39.06 -7.05
CA TYR A 61 14.64 -38.69 -7.56
C TYR A 61 13.81 -37.93 -6.52
N VAL A 62 13.81 -38.40 -5.26
CA VAL A 62 13.13 -37.72 -4.14
C VAL A 62 13.73 -36.33 -3.90
N MET A 63 15.05 -36.21 -3.87
CA MET A 63 15.74 -34.92 -3.71
C MET A 63 15.44 -33.97 -4.88
N GLY A 64 15.38 -34.47 -6.11
CA GLY A 64 15.00 -33.69 -7.29
C GLY A 64 13.58 -33.12 -7.18
N ILE A 65 12.61 -33.89 -6.69
CA ILE A 65 11.24 -33.41 -6.48
C ILE A 65 11.18 -32.34 -5.39
N ILE A 66 11.84 -32.58 -4.25
CA ILE A 66 11.87 -31.61 -3.14
C ILE A 66 12.49 -30.29 -3.63
N PHE A 67 13.60 -30.36 -4.36
CA PHE A 67 14.26 -29.19 -4.92
C PHE A 67 13.37 -28.47 -5.95
N GLY A 68 12.68 -29.22 -6.82
CA GLY A 68 11.70 -28.66 -7.76
C GLY A 68 10.57 -27.91 -7.07
N ILE A 69 9.99 -28.47 -6.00
CA ILE A 69 8.95 -27.82 -5.19
C ILE A 69 9.51 -26.54 -4.54
N LEU A 70 10.71 -26.60 -3.97
CA LEU A 70 11.36 -25.44 -3.36
C LEU A 70 11.58 -24.30 -4.36
N ILE A 71 12.04 -24.61 -5.57
CA ILE A 71 12.20 -23.62 -6.65
C ILE A 71 10.84 -22.99 -7.00
N VAL A 72 9.79 -23.78 -7.20
CA VAL A 72 8.45 -23.27 -7.54
C VAL A 72 7.93 -22.35 -6.43
N VAL A 73 8.14 -22.70 -5.17
CA VAL A 73 7.77 -21.87 -4.02
C VAL A 73 8.54 -20.55 -4.04
N ILE A 74 9.86 -20.57 -4.22
CA ILE A 74 10.71 -19.37 -4.28
C ILE A 74 10.31 -18.45 -5.44
N ILE A 75 10.11 -19.02 -6.64
CA ILE A 75 9.64 -18.27 -7.82
C ILE A 75 8.25 -17.69 -7.55
N GLY A 76 7.33 -18.47 -6.98
CA GLY A 76 6.00 -18.01 -6.61
C GLY A 76 6.02 -16.81 -5.65
N TYR A 77 6.91 -16.82 -4.65
CA TYR A 77 7.10 -15.69 -3.73
C TYR A 77 7.65 -14.45 -4.46
N LYS A 78 8.68 -14.60 -5.31
CA LYS A 78 9.26 -13.46 -6.08
C LYS A 78 8.28 -12.87 -7.10
N CYS A 79 7.63 -13.71 -7.89
CA CYS A 79 6.63 -13.27 -8.88
C CYS A 79 5.45 -12.55 -8.22
N ARG A 80 5.04 -12.99 -7.03
CA ARG A 80 3.95 -12.33 -6.30
C ARG A 80 4.29 -10.89 -5.90
N SER A 81 5.53 -10.63 -5.46
CA SER A 81 5.99 -9.26 -5.16
C SER A 81 5.88 -8.34 -6.37
N ILE A 82 6.39 -8.79 -7.52
CA ILE A 82 6.33 -8.03 -8.78
C ILE A 82 4.87 -7.79 -9.18
N TRP A 83 4.04 -8.83 -9.04
CA TRP A 83 2.63 -8.75 -9.39
C TRP A 83 1.85 -7.77 -8.50
N LEU A 84 2.16 -7.67 -7.21
CA LEU A 84 1.54 -6.69 -6.31
C LEU A 84 1.86 -5.25 -6.74
N GLY A 85 3.12 -4.94 -7.06
CA GLY A 85 3.51 -3.62 -7.56
C GLY A 85 2.77 -3.25 -8.84
N HIS A 86 2.80 -4.13 -9.84
CA HIS A 86 2.12 -3.90 -11.12
C HIS A 86 0.57 -3.93 -11.01
N SER A 87 0.05 -4.53 -9.94
CA SER A 87 -1.38 -4.42 -9.60
C SER A 87 -1.72 -3.06 -9.00
N ARG A 88 -0.84 -2.40 -8.24
CA ARG A 88 -1.13 -1.09 -7.65
C ARG A 88 -1.27 -0.03 -8.74
N GLU A 89 -0.29 0.04 -9.62
CA GLU A 89 -0.28 0.96 -10.75
C GLU A 89 -1.56 0.82 -11.59
N ARG A 90 -1.96 -0.41 -11.93
CA ARG A 90 -3.20 -0.67 -12.67
C ARG A 90 -4.49 -0.35 -11.91
N ARG A 91 -4.49 -0.44 -10.57
CA ARG A 91 -5.67 -0.12 -9.75
C ARG A 91 -5.82 1.38 -9.54
N ILE A 92 -4.73 2.11 -9.36
CA ILE A 92 -4.74 3.56 -9.12
C ILE A 92 -4.78 4.33 -10.42
N GLN A 93 -4.13 3.82 -11.49
CA GLN A 93 -3.97 4.50 -12.77
C GLN A 93 -3.40 5.90 -12.55
N PRO A 94 -2.12 6.03 -12.15
CA PRO A 94 -1.54 7.33 -11.84
C PRO A 94 -1.72 8.28 -13.02
N THR A 95 -2.17 9.50 -12.70
CA THR A 95 -2.35 10.57 -13.68
C THR A 95 -1.35 11.66 -13.36
N PRO A 96 -0.48 12.05 -14.31
CA PRO A 96 0.40 13.19 -14.11
C PRO A 96 -0.39 14.47 -13.77
N THR A 97 0.19 15.32 -12.93
CA THR A 97 -0.42 16.58 -12.49
C THR A 97 0.62 17.69 -12.38
N ALA A 98 0.23 18.91 -12.75
CA ALA A 98 1.03 20.10 -12.56
C ALA A 98 1.09 20.53 -11.08
N SER A 99 0.11 20.11 -10.27
CA SER A 99 -0.01 20.50 -8.86
C SER A 99 -0.21 19.25 -8.00
N PRO A 100 0.87 18.55 -7.61
CA PRO A 100 0.78 17.42 -6.69
C PRO A 100 0.25 17.87 -5.32
N PRO A 101 -0.31 16.96 -4.51
CA PRO A 101 -0.58 17.23 -3.10
C PRO A 101 0.67 17.67 -2.34
N SER A 102 0.47 18.33 -1.19
CA SER A 102 1.59 18.76 -0.35
C SER A 102 2.47 17.58 0.08
N SER A 103 3.73 17.62 -0.34
CA SER A 103 4.78 16.73 0.16
C SER A 103 5.25 17.19 1.54
N GLY A 104 5.52 16.24 2.43
CA GLY A 104 5.95 16.55 3.80
C GLY A 104 5.60 15.47 4.81
N MET A 105 5.56 15.85 6.08
CA MET A 105 5.23 14.97 7.18
C MET A 105 3.71 14.81 7.33
N TRP A 106 3.29 13.56 7.44
CA TRP A 106 1.90 13.17 7.66
C TRP A 106 1.82 12.41 8.97
N ARG A 107 0.92 12.84 9.84
CA ARG A 107 0.64 12.20 11.12
C ARG A 107 -0.72 11.57 11.11
N GLY A 108 -0.83 10.40 11.68
CA GLY A 108 -2.10 9.73 11.71
C GLY A 108 -2.20 8.66 12.75
N THR A 109 -3.30 7.93 12.65
CA THR A 109 -3.52 6.75 13.45
C THR A 109 -3.96 5.62 12.57
N TYR A 110 -3.50 4.42 12.90
CA TYR A 110 -4.08 3.20 12.37
C TYR A 110 -4.88 2.51 13.47
N VAL A 111 -6.07 2.05 13.09
CA VAL A 111 -7.00 1.38 13.99
C VAL A 111 -6.88 -0.11 13.73
N ASN A 112 -6.21 -0.80 14.64
CA ASN A 112 -6.12 -2.25 14.66
C ASN A 112 -7.27 -2.84 15.49
N ARG A 113 -7.92 -3.89 15.00
CA ARG A 113 -8.82 -4.72 15.81
C ARG A 113 -8.11 -6.03 16.12
N ILE A 114 -7.53 -6.13 17.32
CA ILE A 114 -6.92 -7.36 17.82
C ILE A 114 -7.89 -7.96 18.84
N SER A 115 -8.37 -9.18 18.58
CA SER A 115 -9.25 -9.91 19.50
C SER A 115 -10.52 -9.14 19.92
N GLY A 116 -11.08 -8.33 19.01
CA GLY A 116 -12.27 -7.51 19.27
C GLY A 116 -11.99 -6.15 19.91
N THR A 117 -10.80 -5.95 20.49
CA THR A 117 -10.39 -4.67 21.07
C THR A 117 -9.86 -3.74 19.99
N LYS A 118 -10.39 -2.52 19.95
CA LYS A 118 -9.93 -1.44 19.07
C LYS A 118 -8.68 -0.81 19.69
N VAL A 119 -7.53 -1.02 19.07
CA VAL A 119 -6.26 -0.39 19.45
C VAL A 119 -5.91 0.66 18.40
N THR A 120 -5.74 1.90 18.84
CA THR A 120 -5.34 3.01 17.98
C THR A 120 -3.86 3.26 18.18
N LEU A 121 -3.06 3.18 17.13
CA LEU A 121 -1.62 3.32 17.19
C LEU A 121 -1.17 4.51 16.34
N PRO A 122 -0.32 5.40 16.87
CA PRO A 122 0.16 6.56 16.14
C PRO A 122 1.10 6.11 15.01
N THR A 123 1.05 6.82 13.88
CA THR A 123 1.95 6.60 12.76
C THR A 123 2.40 7.95 12.19
N LYS A 124 3.67 8.01 11.78
CA LYS A 124 4.24 9.17 11.11
C LYS A 124 4.84 8.74 9.78
N CYS A 125 4.53 9.46 8.72
CA CYS A 125 5.00 9.18 7.37
C CYS A 125 5.44 10.48 6.70
N LEU A 126 6.69 10.58 6.29
CA LEU A 126 7.12 11.52 5.26
C LEU A 126 6.63 10.98 3.90
N LEU A 127 5.73 11.71 3.23
CA LEU A 127 5.23 11.37 1.89
C LEU A 127 5.65 12.46 0.91
N ILE A 128 6.17 12.03 -0.24
CA ILE A 128 6.58 12.88 -1.35
C ILE A 128 5.71 12.50 -2.54
N PHE A 129 4.90 13.45 -3.01
CA PHE A 129 4.04 13.32 -4.18
C PHE A 129 4.74 13.94 -5.38
N GLU A 130 5.08 13.11 -6.35
CA GLU A 130 5.74 13.53 -7.58
C GLU A 130 4.72 13.96 -8.65
N HIS A 131 5.16 14.74 -9.63
CA HIS A 131 4.28 15.21 -10.71
C HIS A 131 3.74 14.10 -11.61
N ASP A 132 4.39 12.94 -11.66
CA ASP A 132 4.00 11.78 -12.49
C ASP A 132 2.93 10.88 -11.84
N GLY A 133 2.48 11.21 -10.62
CA GLY A 133 1.59 10.35 -9.85
C GLY A 133 2.32 9.37 -8.93
N THR A 134 3.65 9.36 -8.89
CA THR A 134 4.41 8.51 -7.97
C THR A 134 4.37 9.07 -6.54
N VAL A 135 4.30 8.17 -5.55
CA VAL A 135 4.44 8.51 -4.13
C VAL A 135 5.65 7.79 -3.56
N THR A 136 6.58 8.53 -2.96
CA THR A 136 7.73 7.97 -2.24
C THR A 136 7.81 8.50 -0.83
N GLY A 137 8.70 7.94 -0.02
CA GLY A 137 9.00 8.48 1.31
C GLY A 137 9.41 7.42 2.31
N ALA A 138 9.28 7.76 3.58
CA ALA A 138 9.62 6.91 4.71
C ALA A 138 8.70 7.20 5.90
N GLY A 139 8.61 6.29 6.85
CA GLY A 139 7.84 6.50 8.05
C GLY A 139 8.32 5.65 9.20
N ALA A 140 7.73 5.89 10.36
CA ALA A 140 7.95 5.11 11.55
C ALA A 140 6.63 4.86 12.28
N ASP A 141 6.49 3.66 12.81
CA ASP A 141 5.43 3.30 13.73
C ASP A 141 5.93 2.32 14.80
N ALA A 142 5.00 1.70 15.54
CA ALA A 142 5.32 0.76 16.61
C ALA A 142 6.11 -0.48 16.12
N ASP A 143 6.08 -0.80 14.83
CA ASP A 143 6.84 -1.91 14.24
C ASP A 143 8.25 -1.47 13.76
N GLY A 144 8.59 -0.18 13.89
CA GLY A 144 9.86 0.40 13.46
C GLY A 144 9.76 1.26 12.20
N GLU A 145 10.92 1.51 11.60
CA GLU A 145 11.02 2.32 10.38
C GLU A 145 10.60 1.54 9.13
N PHE A 146 10.10 2.27 8.13
CA PHE A 146 9.66 1.70 6.87
C PHE A 146 9.82 2.66 5.69
N LYS A 147 9.97 2.08 4.50
CA LYS A 147 9.99 2.82 3.23
C LYS A 147 8.61 2.82 2.58
N VAL A 148 8.28 3.91 1.90
CA VAL A 148 7.04 4.12 1.18
C VAL A 148 7.32 4.13 -0.33
N LYS A 149 6.58 3.31 -1.09
CA LYS A 149 6.58 3.36 -2.56
C LYS A 149 5.17 3.10 -3.09
N GLY A 150 4.61 4.03 -3.84
CA GLY A 150 3.22 3.99 -4.25
C GLY A 150 2.90 4.89 -5.43
N PHE A 151 1.59 5.05 -5.64
CA PHE A 151 0.99 5.84 -6.69
C PHE A 151 -0.20 6.61 -6.14
N TYR A 152 -0.47 7.77 -6.71
CA TYR A 152 -1.69 8.54 -6.51
C TYR A 152 -2.27 8.93 -7.87
N ASN A 153 -3.59 9.11 -7.88
CA ASN A 153 -4.32 9.60 -9.03
C ASN A 153 -5.06 10.87 -8.60
N MET A 154 -4.62 12.01 -9.15
CA MET A 154 -5.16 13.32 -8.81
C MET A 154 -6.64 13.46 -9.18
N THR A 155 -7.05 12.88 -10.32
CA THR A 155 -8.41 12.95 -10.84
C THR A 155 -9.41 12.27 -9.91
N THR A 156 -9.03 11.15 -9.30
CA THR A 156 -9.90 10.35 -8.42
C THR A 156 -9.64 10.59 -6.94
N GLY A 157 -8.53 11.25 -6.58
CA GLY A 157 -8.03 11.33 -5.22
C GLY A 157 -7.55 9.99 -4.66
N MET A 158 -7.50 8.92 -5.44
CA MET A 158 -7.08 7.61 -4.95
C MET A 158 -5.57 7.57 -4.75
N VAL A 159 -5.13 6.96 -3.65
CA VAL A 159 -3.71 6.78 -3.34
C VAL A 159 -3.47 5.36 -2.84
N SER A 160 -2.36 4.75 -3.23
CA SER A 160 -1.94 3.45 -2.71
C SER A 160 -0.44 3.31 -2.67
N TRP A 161 0.09 2.81 -1.55
CA TRP A 161 1.52 2.60 -1.38
C TRP A 161 1.84 1.32 -0.63
N GLU A 162 3.03 0.81 -0.89
CA GLU A 162 3.66 -0.24 -0.11
C GLU A 162 4.38 0.37 1.08
N LYS A 163 4.06 -0.10 2.28
CA LYS A 163 4.94 -0.03 3.44
C LYS A 163 5.86 -1.25 3.40
N ARG A 164 7.17 -1.02 3.30
CA ARG A 164 8.20 -2.05 3.39
C ARG A 164 9.00 -1.83 4.67
N SER A 165 8.90 -2.75 5.62
CA SER A 165 9.77 -2.79 6.80
C SER A 165 10.62 -4.06 6.82
N GLU A 166 11.87 -3.90 7.25
CA GLU A 166 12.81 -4.98 7.44
C GLU A 166 12.79 -5.36 8.92
N GLY A 167 12.10 -6.45 9.25
CA GLY A 167 11.99 -6.93 10.63
C GLY A 167 12.82 -8.19 10.85
N THR A 168 12.99 -8.56 12.12
CA THR A 168 13.65 -9.82 12.54
C THR A 168 13.07 -11.06 11.87
N TRP A 169 11.79 -11.01 11.48
CA TRP A 169 11.06 -12.09 10.84
C TRP A 169 10.98 -11.99 9.31
N GLY A 170 11.86 -11.17 8.73
CA GLY A 170 11.92 -10.89 7.29
C GLY A 170 11.12 -9.66 6.86
N GLU A 171 11.08 -9.47 5.54
CA GLU A 171 10.45 -8.33 4.88
C GLU A 171 8.92 -8.34 5.08
N ARG A 172 8.40 -7.36 5.82
CA ARG A 172 6.96 -7.14 5.93
C ARG A 172 6.53 -6.13 4.88
N ARG A 173 5.57 -6.55 4.06
CA ARG A 173 4.96 -5.73 3.01
C ARG A 173 3.51 -5.50 3.34
N VAL A 174 3.12 -4.24 3.36
CA VAL A 174 1.74 -3.86 3.57
C VAL A 174 1.28 -2.92 2.48
N ASP A 175 0.10 -3.20 1.95
CA ASP A 175 -0.53 -2.38 0.95
C ASP A 175 -1.52 -1.43 1.63
N VAL A 176 -1.24 -0.13 1.57
CA VAL A 176 -2.16 0.92 1.98
C VAL A 176 -2.90 1.40 0.75
N THR A 177 -4.22 1.54 0.84
CA THR A 177 -5.05 2.12 -0.22
C THR A 177 -6.06 3.06 0.43
N GLY A 178 -6.16 4.28 -0.08
CA GLY A 178 -7.05 5.28 0.48
C GLY A 178 -7.46 6.33 -0.54
N THR A 179 -8.14 7.34 -0.01
CA THR A 179 -8.59 8.53 -0.72
C THR A 179 -7.99 9.75 -0.02
N PHE A 180 -7.35 10.59 -0.82
CA PHE A 180 -6.87 11.90 -0.45
C PHE A 180 -8.03 12.89 -0.50
N ASP A 181 -8.24 13.59 0.61
CA ASP A 181 -9.16 14.71 0.76
C ASP A 181 -8.32 16.00 0.82
N ALA A 182 -8.31 16.72 -0.30
CA ALA A 182 -7.55 17.96 -0.45
C ALA A 182 -8.03 19.06 0.50
N ALA A 183 -9.34 19.18 0.74
CA ALA A 183 -9.92 20.20 1.60
C ALA A 183 -9.47 20.03 3.06
N ARG A 184 -9.32 18.77 3.50
CA ARG A 184 -8.90 18.43 4.85
C ARG A 184 -7.41 18.15 5.00
N LYS A 185 -6.65 18.22 3.90
CA LYS A 185 -5.26 17.74 3.81
C LYS A 185 -5.11 16.38 4.53
N SER A 186 -5.97 15.42 4.19
CA SER A 186 -6.04 14.13 4.90
C SER A 186 -6.11 12.94 3.95
N ILE A 187 -5.61 11.80 4.37
CA ILE A 187 -5.71 10.53 3.64
C ILE A 187 -6.45 9.56 4.54
N SER A 188 -7.57 9.02 4.06
CA SER A 188 -8.32 7.98 4.76
C SER A 188 -8.35 6.72 3.92
N GLY A 189 -8.17 5.55 4.54
CA GLY A 189 -8.02 4.33 3.76
C GLY A 189 -8.03 3.04 4.56
N ARG A 190 -7.54 2.01 3.88
CA ARG A 190 -7.39 0.66 4.40
C ARG A 190 -5.95 0.21 4.30
N TYR A 191 -5.51 -0.42 5.36
CA TYR A 191 -4.23 -1.08 5.48
C TYR A 191 -4.46 -2.58 5.34
N THR A 192 -3.95 -3.17 4.25
CA THR A 192 -4.17 -4.58 3.90
C THR A 192 -2.88 -5.35 4.04
N THR A 193 -2.82 -6.19 5.07
CA THR A 193 -1.73 -7.16 5.25
C THR A 193 -2.16 -8.52 4.69
N TRP A 194 -1.20 -9.42 4.48
CA TRP A 194 -1.52 -10.78 4.04
C TRP A 194 -2.02 -11.68 5.18
N LYS A 195 -1.65 -11.39 6.44
CA LYS A 195 -2.00 -12.24 7.60
C LYS A 195 -3.30 -11.82 8.28
N ILE A 196 -3.64 -10.54 8.22
CA ILE A 196 -4.58 -9.93 9.15
C ILE A 196 -5.65 -9.14 8.40
N PRO A 197 -6.92 -9.14 8.86
CA PRO A 197 -7.99 -8.32 8.31
C PRO A 197 -7.60 -6.85 8.10
N GLN A 198 -8.32 -6.21 7.19
CA GLN A 198 -8.11 -4.83 6.78
C GLN A 198 -8.29 -3.87 7.97
N PHE A 199 -7.32 -2.99 8.19
CA PHE A 199 -7.38 -1.94 9.21
C PHE A 199 -7.73 -0.61 8.59
N ALA A 200 -8.40 0.26 9.35
CA ALA A 200 -8.63 1.64 8.92
C ALA A 200 -7.39 2.47 9.24
N ILE A 201 -7.00 3.34 8.32
CA ILE A 201 -5.91 4.30 8.51
C ILE A 201 -6.42 5.70 8.18
N THR A 202 -6.06 6.67 9.01
CA THR A 202 -6.30 8.10 8.75
C THR A 202 -5.01 8.86 9.01
N LEU A 203 -4.53 9.57 8.00
CA LEU A 203 -3.37 10.46 8.05
C LEU A 203 -3.83 11.91 7.82
N HIS A 204 -3.18 12.85 8.47
CA HIS A 204 -3.36 14.29 8.33
C HIS A 204 -2.01 14.91 8.03
N PHE A 205 -1.98 15.88 7.13
CA PHE A 205 -0.77 16.63 6.84
C PHE A 205 -0.38 17.51 8.03
N ASP A 206 0.88 17.41 8.46
CA ASP A 206 1.45 18.21 9.53
C ASP A 206 2.33 19.30 8.92
N GLU A 207 1.76 20.48 8.72
CA GLU A 207 2.40 21.61 8.02
C GLU A 207 3.60 22.16 8.79
N GLU A 208 3.52 22.19 10.13
CA GLU A 208 4.57 22.70 11.01
C GLU A 208 5.80 21.77 10.99
N GLU A 209 5.59 20.46 11.16
CA GLU A 209 6.69 19.49 11.13
C GLU A 209 7.27 19.35 9.71
N SER A 210 6.45 19.52 8.68
CA SER A 210 6.90 19.53 7.28
C SER A 210 7.88 20.67 7.00
N ALA A 211 7.57 21.89 7.46
CA ALA A 211 8.44 23.05 7.28
C ALA A 211 9.79 22.86 8.00
N ALA A 212 9.77 22.35 9.23
CA ALA A 212 10.98 22.05 9.99
C ALA A 212 11.85 20.98 9.32
N LEU A 213 11.23 19.92 8.78
CA LEU A 213 11.96 18.87 8.06
C LEU A 213 12.58 19.36 6.77
N TYR A 214 11.87 20.22 6.03
CA TYR A 214 12.39 20.81 4.81
C TYR A 214 13.65 21.63 5.08
N LEU A 215 13.62 22.48 6.12
CA LEU A 215 14.79 23.26 6.55
C LEU A 215 15.96 22.35 6.96
N ARG A 216 15.67 21.26 7.67
CA ARG A 216 16.70 20.30 8.09
C ARG A 216 17.32 19.56 6.90
N MET A 217 16.52 19.10 5.95
CA MET A 217 17.02 18.43 4.75
C MET A 217 17.81 19.38 3.86
N ARG A 218 17.33 20.62 3.71
CA ARG A 218 18.04 21.65 2.96
C ARG A 218 19.41 21.95 3.57
N GLY A 219 19.50 22.08 4.89
CA GLY A 219 20.78 22.29 5.59
C GLY A 219 21.77 21.14 5.37
N LEU A 220 21.30 19.89 5.32
CA LEU A 220 22.15 18.73 5.03
C LEU A 220 22.66 18.70 3.58
N MET A 221 21.83 19.12 2.61
CA MET A 221 22.27 19.18 1.22
C MET A 221 23.25 20.33 0.95
N GLU A 222 23.12 21.45 1.67
CA GLU A 222 24.05 22.58 1.55
C GLU A 222 25.41 22.27 2.21
N SER A 223 25.45 21.51 3.31
CA SER A 223 26.71 21.11 3.97
C SER A 223 27.58 20.18 3.13
N ASP A 224 26.97 19.31 2.32
CA ASP A 224 27.71 18.38 1.46
C ASP A 224 28.31 19.09 0.22
N LEU A 225 27.76 20.24 -0.17
CA LEU A 225 28.25 21.03 -1.29
C LEU A 225 29.31 22.06 -0.88
N SER A 226 29.36 22.46 0.39
CA SER A 226 30.37 23.42 0.88
C SER A 226 31.66 22.78 1.41
N GLY A 227 31.74 21.45 1.50
CA GLY A 227 32.89 20.72 2.05
C GLY A 227 34.01 20.38 1.06
N GLY A 228 34.01 20.96 -0.15
CA GLY A 228 34.84 20.49 -1.27
C GLY A 228 36.11 21.28 -1.59
N GLU A 229 36.51 22.26 -0.79
CA GLU A 229 37.70 23.08 -1.06
C GLU A 229 38.75 22.89 0.05
N GLU A 230 39.24 21.64 0.18
CA GLU A 230 40.58 21.41 0.74
C GLU A 230 41.59 21.81 -0.35
N ASP A 231 41.86 23.12 -0.42
CA ASP A 231 43.04 23.64 -1.09
C ASP A 231 44.27 23.00 -0.42
N GLY A 232 45.03 22.23 -1.20
CA GLY A 232 46.25 21.56 -0.79
C GLY A 232 47.37 22.58 -0.54
N GLY A 233 47.20 23.39 0.50
CA GLY A 233 48.19 24.30 1.03
C GLY A 233 49.22 23.54 1.85
N ASN A 234 50.28 23.11 1.18
CA ASN A 234 51.50 22.62 1.82
C ASN A 234 52.28 23.80 2.44
N ALA A 235 52.23 23.97 3.76
CA ALA A 235 53.18 24.75 4.56
C ALA A 235 53.01 24.35 6.04
N ASP A 236 53.96 23.62 6.59
CA ASP A 236 55.01 24.13 7.47
C ASP A 236 54.49 24.78 8.77
N ASP A 237 54.81 24.10 9.87
CA ASP A 237 54.83 24.51 11.27
C ASP A 237 54.56 26.00 11.56
N GLN A 238 53.47 26.32 12.27
CA GLN A 238 53.60 27.17 13.45
C GLN A 238 52.42 27.11 14.43
N GLU A 239 52.84 27.15 15.69
CA GLU A 239 52.15 27.10 16.97
C GLU A 239 51.35 28.38 17.26
N GLY A 240 50.14 28.22 17.83
CA GLY A 240 49.45 29.23 18.63
C GLY A 240 48.52 30.20 17.89
N GLY A 241 47.20 30.04 18.06
CA GLY A 241 46.23 31.05 17.64
C GLY A 241 44.80 30.73 18.06
N GLU A 242 44.19 31.66 18.79
CA GLU A 242 42.89 31.58 19.47
C GLU A 242 41.70 31.29 18.54
N ALA A 243 40.71 30.58 19.10
CA ALA A 243 39.43 30.30 18.46
C ALA A 243 38.62 31.60 18.25
N SER A 244 38.61 32.09 17.00
CA SER A 244 37.70 33.15 16.56
C SER A 244 36.38 32.54 16.10
N SER A 245 35.30 32.91 16.79
CA SER A 245 33.93 32.48 16.53
C SER A 245 33.42 33.14 15.26
N ALA A 246 33.22 32.36 14.19
CA ALA A 246 32.61 32.84 12.95
C ALA A 246 31.10 33.08 13.17
N VAL A 247 30.71 34.35 13.29
CA VAL A 247 29.32 34.79 13.31
C VAL A 247 28.74 34.64 11.90
N LEU A 248 27.97 33.58 11.68
CA LEU A 248 27.18 33.40 10.46
C LEU A 248 25.97 34.35 10.52
N THR A 249 25.98 35.40 9.71
CA THR A 249 24.88 36.36 9.64
C THR A 249 23.80 35.81 8.72
N THR A 250 22.84 35.07 9.29
CA THR A 250 21.67 34.58 8.57
C THR A 250 20.77 35.76 8.19
N THR A 251 20.72 36.10 6.90
CA THR A 251 19.78 37.11 6.38
C THR A 251 18.37 36.53 6.41
N ALA A 252 17.45 37.22 7.10
CA ALA A 252 16.06 36.79 7.21
C ALA A 252 15.40 36.70 5.82
N PRO A 253 14.59 35.66 5.55
CA PRO A 253 13.86 35.56 4.29
C PRO A 253 12.84 36.71 4.19
N THR A 254 12.97 37.51 3.13
CA THR A 254 12.01 38.53 2.74
C THR A 254 10.61 37.91 2.65
N ALA A 255 9.66 38.54 3.33
CA ALA A 255 8.25 38.13 3.36
C ALA A 255 7.70 37.91 1.94
N PRO A 256 6.81 36.93 1.74
CA PRO A 256 6.21 36.68 0.43
C PRO A 256 5.47 37.93 -0.07
N PRO A 257 5.54 38.23 -1.38
CA PRO A 257 4.82 39.35 -1.95
C PRO A 257 3.33 39.20 -1.68
N ALA A 258 2.69 40.32 -1.32
CA ALA A 258 1.27 40.41 -1.06
C ALA A 258 0.46 39.81 -2.22
N PRO A 259 -0.66 39.13 -1.94
CA PRO A 259 -1.50 38.56 -2.99
C PRO A 259 -1.95 39.67 -3.94
N MET A 260 -1.64 39.52 -5.23
CA MET A 260 -2.24 40.35 -6.26
C MET A 260 -3.75 40.10 -6.25
N GLU A 261 -4.52 41.13 -5.90
CA GLU A 261 -5.96 41.14 -6.02
C GLU A 261 -6.33 40.86 -7.49
N GLN A 262 -7.04 39.76 -7.74
CA GLN A 262 -7.65 39.51 -9.04
C GLN A 262 -8.83 40.49 -9.21
N PRO A 263 -8.96 41.16 -10.37
CA PRO A 263 -10.14 41.96 -10.64
C PRO A 263 -11.37 41.06 -10.70
N VAL A 264 -12.30 41.28 -9.77
CA VAL A 264 -13.65 40.72 -9.80
C VAL A 264 -14.40 41.39 -10.95
N THR A 265 -14.57 40.69 -12.07
CA THR A 265 -15.57 41.05 -13.07
C THR A 265 -16.88 40.35 -12.70
N THR A 266 -17.75 41.09 -12.02
CA THR A 266 -19.15 40.74 -11.84
C THR A 266 -19.91 41.13 -13.11
N ASP A 267 -20.12 40.19 -14.02
CA ASP A 267 -21.17 40.32 -15.04
C ASP A 267 -22.29 39.34 -14.71
N GLN A 268 -23.33 39.92 -14.11
CA GLN A 268 -24.59 39.30 -13.78
C GLN A 268 -25.54 39.51 -14.96
N GLU A 269 -25.59 38.58 -15.91
CA GLU A 269 -26.62 38.60 -16.95
C GLU A 269 -27.83 37.76 -16.52
N THR A 270 -28.95 38.45 -16.38
CA THR A 270 -30.27 37.89 -16.07
C THR A 270 -30.99 37.60 -17.38
N ALA A 271 -31.28 36.33 -17.68
CA ALA A 271 -32.19 35.94 -18.76
C ALA A 271 -33.19 34.91 -18.20
N THR A 272 -34.34 35.38 -17.70
CA THR A 272 -35.67 35.36 -18.35
C THR A 272 -36.28 33.97 -18.51
N ASN A 273 -37.38 33.77 -17.79
CA ASN A 273 -38.26 32.61 -17.81
C ASN A 273 -38.82 32.36 -19.22
N GLY A 274 -38.63 31.15 -19.73
CA GLY A 274 -39.24 30.64 -20.95
C GLY A 274 -40.02 29.36 -20.66
N GLU A 275 -41.27 29.55 -20.26
CA GLU A 275 -42.35 28.56 -20.21
C GLU A 275 -42.58 27.95 -21.60
N SER A 276 -42.65 26.63 -21.70
CA SER A 276 -43.22 25.94 -22.86
C SER A 276 -43.69 24.54 -22.46
N ASP A 277 -44.99 24.46 -22.19
CA ASP A 277 -45.79 23.25 -22.30
C ASP A 277 -45.80 22.74 -23.75
N THR A 278 -45.50 21.46 -23.99
CA THR A 278 -46.21 20.68 -25.03
C THR A 278 -46.09 19.16 -24.83
N THR A 279 -47.20 18.58 -24.37
CA THR A 279 -47.95 17.41 -24.90
C THR A 279 -47.25 16.19 -25.53
N MET A 280 -47.54 15.05 -24.88
CA MET A 280 -47.63 13.64 -25.32
C MET A 280 -47.29 13.25 -26.77
N VAL A 281 -46.51 12.17 -26.92
CA VAL A 281 -46.87 11.01 -27.78
C VAL A 281 -46.42 9.69 -27.12
N SER A 282 -47.34 8.73 -27.17
CA SER A 282 -47.31 7.36 -26.68
C SER A 282 -46.64 6.38 -27.66
N SER A 283 -45.88 5.41 -27.16
CA SER A 283 -45.77 4.04 -27.72
C SER A 283 -45.15 3.15 -26.62
N SER A 284 -45.90 2.26 -25.95
CA SER A 284 -46.43 0.96 -26.41
C SER A 284 -45.35 0.05 -27.00
N TYR A 285 -44.76 -0.83 -26.17
CA TYR A 285 -44.65 -2.28 -26.42
C TYR A 285 -43.98 -3.01 -25.24
N GLY A 286 -44.54 -4.15 -24.85
CA GLY A 286 -43.79 -5.28 -24.28
C GLY A 286 -43.86 -5.47 -22.77
N GLY A 287 -44.92 -6.13 -22.30
CA GLY A 287 -45.12 -6.49 -20.90
C GLY A 287 -44.16 -7.55 -20.37
N GLN A 288 -43.99 -7.54 -19.05
CA GLN A 288 -43.59 -8.73 -18.30
C GLN A 288 -44.10 -8.60 -16.87
N ASP A 289 -45.13 -9.38 -16.55
CA ASP A 289 -45.75 -9.48 -15.25
C ASP A 289 -44.76 -9.98 -14.19
N ARG A 290 -44.52 -9.15 -13.17
CA ARG A 290 -43.91 -9.58 -11.90
C ARG A 290 -44.53 -8.75 -10.78
N PRO A 291 -45.21 -9.35 -9.78
CA PRO A 291 -45.83 -8.58 -8.71
C PRO A 291 -44.75 -8.02 -7.78
N ALA A 292 -44.68 -6.68 -7.72
CA ALA A 292 -43.94 -5.96 -6.68
C ALA A 292 -44.87 -5.75 -5.48
N VAL A 293 -44.50 -6.35 -4.35
CA VAL A 293 -45.05 -6.03 -3.03
C VAL A 293 -44.54 -4.63 -2.66
N LEU A 294 -45.40 -3.63 -2.81
CA LEU A 294 -45.14 -2.24 -2.45
C LEU A 294 -45.46 -2.05 -0.96
N ASN A 295 -44.45 -2.08 -0.09
CA ASN A 295 -44.61 -1.72 1.32
C ASN A 295 -44.23 -0.24 1.49
N ASN A 296 -45.21 0.64 1.32
CA ASN A 296 -45.09 2.06 1.61
C ASN A 296 -45.49 2.31 3.07
N GLN A 297 -44.52 2.35 3.99
CA GLN A 297 -44.70 3.04 5.27
C GLN A 297 -43.96 4.38 5.25
N PRO A 298 -44.62 5.49 5.62
CA PRO A 298 -43.95 6.77 5.79
C PRO A 298 -43.08 6.76 7.05
N VAL A 299 -41.78 6.99 6.88
CA VAL A 299 -40.86 7.27 7.99
C VAL A 299 -41.09 8.72 8.42
N THR A 300 -41.73 8.91 9.56
CA THR A 300 -41.80 10.22 10.23
C THR A 300 -40.43 10.54 10.82
N SER A 301 -39.73 11.50 10.22
CA SER A 301 -38.53 12.11 10.78
C SER A 301 -38.89 12.99 11.98
N SER A 302 -38.64 12.50 13.19
CA SER A 302 -38.74 13.27 14.44
C SER A 302 -37.57 14.25 14.53
N ASN A 303 -37.82 15.53 14.23
CA ASN A 303 -36.92 16.64 14.56
C ASN A 303 -37.16 17.06 16.02
N THR A 304 -36.46 16.42 16.95
CA THR A 304 -36.39 16.90 18.34
C THR A 304 -34.99 17.43 18.59
N PRO A 305 -34.79 18.74 18.80
CA PRO A 305 -33.48 19.28 19.15
C PRO A 305 -33.12 18.85 20.58
N VAL A 306 -31.99 18.16 20.71
CA VAL A 306 -31.40 17.82 22.02
C VAL A 306 -30.75 19.07 22.60
N VAL A 307 -31.34 19.61 23.65
CA VAL A 307 -30.75 20.68 24.47
C VAL A 307 -29.71 20.03 25.38
N ILE A 308 -28.43 20.36 25.17
CA ILE A 308 -27.34 19.96 26.06
C ILE A 308 -27.18 21.07 27.11
N THR A 309 -27.71 20.83 28.30
CA THR A 309 -27.45 21.67 29.48
C THR A 309 -26.08 21.31 30.05
N ARG A 310 -25.14 22.27 30.05
CA ARG A 310 -23.89 22.18 30.81
C ARG A 310 -24.21 22.35 32.30
N CYS A 311 -23.97 21.33 33.11
CA CYS A 311 -23.78 21.51 34.54
C CYS A 311 -22.27 21.60 34.81
N GLY A 312 -21.86 22.73 35.39
CA GLY A 312 -20.54 22.87 35.99
C GLY A 312 -20.55 22.39 37.43
N ALA A 313 -19.43 21.82 37.84
CA ALA A 313 -18.84 21.89 39.17
C ALA A 313 -17.34 21.69 38.99
#